data_AF-A0A858WXU7-F1
#
_entry.id   AF-A0A858WXU7-F1
#
_cell.length_a   1.000
_cell.length_b   1.000
_cell.length_c   1.000
_cell.angle_alpha   90.00
_cell.angle_beta   90.00
_cell.angle_gamma   90.00
#
_symmetry.space_group_name_H-M   'P 1'
#
loop_
_entity.id
_entity.type
_entity.pdbx_description
1 polymer ?
#
loop_
_entity_poly.entity_id
_entity_poly.type
_entity_poly.pdbx_seq_one_letter_code
_entity_poly.pdbx_strand_id
1 'polypeptide(L)' 'MPSELAPAERYSIVGSDEDVDEVIELCDGDPREAVRVLLLACAALEEDLRRAEHKLSNGYVRGRRKAGV' A
#
# COMPACT_ATOMS: atom_id res chain seq x y z
N MET A 1 30.32 6.33 1.52
CA MET A 1 29.11 5.92 0.78
C MET A 1 28.81 4.48 1.18
N PRO A 2 27.83 4.27 2.08
CA PRO A 2 27.05 3.05 1.91
C PRO A 2 25.58 3.22 2.27
N SER A 3 24.72 2.77 1.37
CA SER A 3 23.43 2.14 1.62
C SER A 3 22.68 2.17 0.29
N GLU A 4 23.14 1.37 -0.66
CA GLU A 4 22.25 0.89 -1.71
C GLU A 4 21.16 0.11 -0.95
N LEU A 5 19.96 0.68 -0.89
CA LEU A 5 18.83 0.07 -0.20
C LEU A 5 18.68 -1.35 -0.75
N ALA A 6 18.76 -2.36 0.13
CA ALA A 6 18.54 -3.74 -0.25
C ALA A 6 17.25 -3.83 -1.09
N PRO A 7 17.24 -4.63 -2.18
CA PRO A 7 16.07 -4.74 -3.03
C PRO A 7 14.90 -5.11 -2.15
N ALA A 8 13.89 -4.23 -2.09
CA ALA A 8 12.74 -4.35 -1.22
C ALA A 8 12.37 -5.82 -1.09
N GLU A 9 12.53 -6.38 0.11
CA GLU A 9 12.07 -7.73 0.42
C GLU A 9 10.65 -7.80 -0.14
N ARG A 10 10.49 -8.54 -1.25
CA ARG A 10 9.19 -8.70 -1.88
C ARG A 10 8.38 -9.42 -0.83
N TYR A 11 7.59 -8.67 -0.07
CA TYR A 11 6.66 -9.21 0.89
C TYR A 11 5.87 -10.25 0.09
N SER A 12 6.05 -11.52 0.44
CA SER A 12 5.23 -12.59 -0.11
C SER A 12 3.86 -12.39 0.51
N ILE A 13 3.07 -11.47 -0.05
CA ILE A 13 1.66 -11.30 0.29
C ILE A 13 0.91 -12.46 -0.36
N VAL A 14 1.21 -13.67 0.07
CA VAL A 14 0.42 -14.85 -0.24
C VAL A 14 -0.34 -15.11 1.04
N GLY A 15 -1.60 -14.68 1.08
CA GLY A 15 -2.49 -15.09 2.16
C GLY A 15 -2.63 -16.60 2.13
N SER A 16 -2.50 -17.22 3.29
CA SER A 16 -2.85 -18.63 3.49
C SER A 16 -4.37 -18.81 3.45
N ASP A 17 -4.83 -20.04 3.25
CA ASP A 17 -6.27 -20.35 3.36
C ASP A 17 -6.77 -20.02 4.77
N GLU A 18 -5.93 -20.16 5.80
CA GLU A 18 -6.24 -19.80 7.18
C GLU A 18 -6.47 -18.29 7.36
N ASP A 19 -5.69 -17.44 6.67
CA ASP A 19 -5.91 -15.98 6.67
C ASP A 19 -7.25 -15.62 6.00
N VAL A 20 -7.63 -16.36 4.94
CA VAL A 20 -8.91 -16.16 4.25
C VAL A 20 -10.07 -16.54 5.16
N ASP A 21 -9.97 -17.69 5.83
CA ASP A 21 -10.98 -18.17 6.77
C ASP A 21 -11.16 -17.19 7.94
N GLU A 22 -10.07 -16.66 8.51
CA GLU A 22 -10.13 -15.64 9.57
C GLU A 22 -10.88 -14.39 9.11
N VAL A 23 -10.61 -13.89 7.90
CA VAL A 23 -11.30 -12.71 7.38
C VAL A 23 -12.78 -12.98 7.12
N ILE A 24 -13.14 -14.19 6.68
CA ILE A 24 -14.55 -14.59 6.50
C ILE A 24 -15.25 -14.69 7.86
N GLU A 25 -14.60 -15.25 8.88
CA GLU A 25 -15.15 -15.33 10.24
C GLU A 25 -15.38 -13.94 10.84
N LEU A 26 -14.46 -12.99 10.62
CA LEU A 26 -14.63 -11.58 11.01
C LEU A 26 -15.82 -10.89 10.32
N CYS A 27 -16.26 -11.43 9.18
CA CYS A 27 -17.41 -10.95 8.41
C CYS A 27 -18.67 -11.78 8.66
N ASP A 28 -18.82 -12.34 9.87
CA ASP A 28 -19.94 -13.20 10.30
C ASP A 28 -20.16 -14.41 9.37
N GLY A 29 -19.10 -14.89 8.71
CA GLY A 29 -19.17 -15.98 7.75
C GLY A 29 -19.71 -15.60 6.37
N ASP A 30 -19.90 -14.30 6.06
CA ASP A 30 -20.30 -13.86 4.71
C ASP A 30 -19.07 -13.58 3.83
N PRO A 31 -18.75 -14.48 2.88
CA PRO A 31 -17.62 -14.27 1.98
C PRO A 31 -17.81 -13.08 1.04
N ARG A 32 -19.05 -12.66 0.75
CA ARG A 32 -19.29 -11.47 -0.08
C ARG A 32 -18.95 -10.20 0.69
N GLU A 33 -19.24 -10.18 1.99
CA GLU A 33 -18.87 -9.05 2.84
C GLU A 33 -17.35 -8.97 3.04
N ALA A 34 -16.68 -10.10 3.27
CA ALA A 34 -15.22 -10.19 3.28
C ALA A 34 -14.57 -9.61 2.01
N VAL A 35 -15.11 -9.96 0.83
CA VAL A 35 -14.63 -9.40 -0.44
C VAL A 35 -14.90 -7.90 -0.56
N ARG A 36 -16.04 -7.40 -0.08
CA ARG A 36 -16.32 -5.94 -0.09
C ARG A 36 -15.32 -5.19 0.79
N VAL A 37 -15.05 -5.69 2.00
CA VAL A 37 -14.08 -5.11 2.93
C VAL A 37 -12.69 -5.10 2.28
N LEU A 38 -12.28 -6.20 1.68
CA LEU A 38 -11.00 -6.29 0.97
C LEU A 38 -10.89 -5.26 -0.16
N LEU A 39 -11.93 -5.11 -1.00
CA LEU A 39 -11.93 -4.11 -2.08
C LEU A 39 -11.83 -2.68 -1.56
N LEU A 40 -12.51 -2.37 -0.45
CA LEU A 40 -12.42 -1.05 0.20
C LEU A 40 -11.01 -0.80 0.77
N ALA A 41 -10.40 -1.81 1.41
CA ALA A 41 -9.04 -1.73 1.93
C ALA A 41 -8.03 -1.50 0.79
N CYS A 42 -8.15 -2.22 -0.32
CA CYS A 42 -7.32 -2.00 -1.51
C CYS A 42 -7.47 -0.57 -2.06
N ALA A 43 -8.71 -0.08 -2.20
CA ALA A 43 -8.96 1.27 -2.69
C ALA A 43 -8.35 2.36 -1.77
N ALA A 44 -8.37 2.14 -0.45
CA ALA A 44 -7.72 3.04 0.51
C ALA A 44 -6.19 3.05 0.35
N LEU A 45 -5.57 1.88 0.22
CA LEU A 45 -4.12 1.75 0.01
C LEU A 45 -3.68 2.40 -1.31
N GLU A 46 -4.45 2.21 -2.39
CA GLU A 46 -4.19 2.86 -3.67
C GLU A 46 -4.25 4.39 -3.56
N GLU A 47 -5.22 4.92 -2.81
CA GLU A 47 -5.34 6.36 -2.58
C GLU A 47 -4.16 6.91 -1.75
N ASP A 48 -3.73 6.19 -0.72
CA ASP A 48 -2.57 6.56 0.08
C ASP A 48 -1.28 6.54 -0.75
N LEU A 49 -1.12 5.55 -1.63
CA LEU A 49 -0.02 5.49 -2.58
C LEU A 49 -0.03 6.72 -3.51
N ARG A 50 -1.18 7.05 -4.13
CA ARG A 50 -1.31 8.26 -4.97
C ARG A 50 -0.94 9.52 -4.20
N ARG A 51 -1.35 9.63 -2.94
CA ARG A 51 -1.00 10.78 -2.07
C ARG A 51 0.49 10.84 -1.78
N ALA A 52 1.12 9.71 -1.51
CA ALA A 52 2.56 9.62 -1.26
C ALA A 52 3.37 10.03 -2.50
N GLU A 53 3.02 9.50 -3.67
CA GLU A 53 3.64 9.86 -4.95
C GLU A 53 3.51 11.36 -5.26
N HIS A 54 2.32 11.93 -5.04
CA HIS A 54 2.11 13.36 -5.24
C HIS A 54 2.93 14.23 -4.27
N LYS A 55 3.09 13.81 -3.00
CA LYS A 55 3.96 14.50 -2.04
C LYS A 55 5.43 14.44 -2.46
N LEU A 56 5.90 13.28 -2.94
CA LEU A 56 7.27 13.11 -3.45
C LEU A 56 7.53 13.99 -4.67
N SER A 57 6.60 14.02 -5.63
CA SER A 57 6.68 14.89 -6.81
C SER A 57 6.76 16.38 -6.44
N ASN A 58 5.90 16.84 -5.52
CA ASN A 58 5.94 18.22 -5.04
C ASN A 58 7.22 18.57 -4.26
N GLY A 59 7.75 17.62 -3.48
CA GLY A 59 9.03 17.75 -2.79
C GLY A 59 10.20 17.90 -3.77
N TYR A 60 10.23 17.07 -4.82
CA TYR A 60 11.23 17.12 -5.89
C TYR A 60 11.16 18.45 -6.68
N VAL A 61 9.96 18.89 -7.05
CA VAL A 61 9.75 20.18 -7.75
C VAL A 61 10.20 21.36 -6.87
N ARG A 62 9.90 21.35 -5.57
CA ARG A 62 10.37 22.39 -4.63
C ARG A 62 11.89 22.39 -4.46
N GLY A 63 12.54 21.23 -4.41
CA GLY A 63 14.00 21.11 -4.35
C GLY A 63 14.68 21.68 -5.59
N ARG A 64 14.14 21.40 -6.79
CA ARG A 64 14.68 21.93 -8.06
C ARG A 64 14.52 23.45 -8.20
N ARG A 65 13.43 24.04 -7.67
CA ARG A 65 13.26 25.50 -7.67
C ARG A 65 14.20 26.23 -6.70
N LYS A 66 14.64 25.58 -5.61
CA LYS A 66 15.63 26.16 -4.68
C LYS A 66 17.08 25.98 -5.13
N ALA A 67 17.39 24.95 -5.90
CA ALA A 67 18.73 24.68 -6.42
C ALA A 67 19.02 25.36 -7.78
N GLY A 68 18.03 26.08 -8.35
CA GLY A 68 18.12 26.73 -9.65
C GLY A 68 18.19 28.26 -9.61
N VAL A 69 18.62 28.85 -8.49
CA VAL A 69 18.98 30.27 -8.35
C VAL A 69 20.39 30.36 -7.78
#